data_AF-A0A958X489-F1
#
_entry.id   AF-A0A958X489-F1
#
_cell.length_a   1.000
_cell.length_b   1.000
_cell.length_c   1.000
_cell.angle_alpha   90.00
_cell.angle_beta   90.00
_cell.angle_gamma   90.00
#
_symmetry.space_group_name_H-M   'P 1'
#
loop_
_entity.id
_entity.type
_entity.pdbx_description
1 polymer ?
#
loop_
_entity_poly.entity_id
_entity_poly.type
_entity_poly.pdbx_seq_one_letter_code
_entity_poly.pdbx_strand_id
1 'polypeptide(L)'
;MLTCCDYSLPCNASTAPIFGSADLNANATSNTVVNIVDNQTVTSTIDIGACAGSSILDVNVNLNITHTWVGDLRVQVISPSGTSVVLWPNQCTTADNLNFGADDESPLCSNLCADYNAGLVLQPIACLGPGFGSTDFLAKFDGEDPAGTWTLSVNDNATGDTGTINSWSLEISYNAPNGTAPQVFEGCCMGDLTYVDSEVQQDCASGNTRTISRKWTASDCSGNTSTCIQMIQMKRPTLADVVLPVDYDDIDGPAFSCTDNAYPTPDWIEAQGLQGYPWVFGEPDGCQINWTYTDALIPVCDGTYKIARTWTVIDWCIGTGFTYTQIIKVTDDQGPAISCPANLTV
;
A
#
# COMPACT_ATOMS: atom_id res chain seq x y z
N MET A 1 -26.87 -24.43 -1.22
CA MET A 1 -25.49 -24.72 -0.73
C MET A 1 -24.86 -23.38 -0.43
N LEU A 2 -24.33 -23.19 0.77
CA LEU A 2 -23.70 -21.93 1.20
C LEU A 2 -22.20 -22.02 0.92
N THR A 3 -21.66 -21.12 0.12
CA THR A 3 -20.24 -21.08 -0.24
C THR A 3 -19.60 -19.82 0.34
N CYS A 4 -18.58 -20.01 1.18
CA CYS A 4 -17.74 -18.95 1.73
C CYS A 4 -16.46 -18.84 0.88
N CYS A 5 -15.90 -17.64 0.80
CA CYS A 5 -14.57 -17.39 0.29
C CYS A 5 -13.66 -16.91 1.43
N ASP A 6 -12.42 -17.39 1.43
CA ASP A 6 -11.39 -16.84 2.31
C ASP A 6 -10.75 -15.63 1.63
N TYR A 7 -10.44 -14.60 2.40
CA TYR A 7 -9.83 -13.39 1.86
C TYR A 7 -8.91 -12.71 2.88
N SER A 8 -8.03 -11.85 2.39
CA SER A 8 -7.14 -11.05 3.23
C SER A 8 -7.55 -9.59 3.16
N LEU A 9 -7.34 -8.87 4.26
CA LEU A 9 -7.57 -7.44 4.36
C LEU A 9 -6.38 -6.74 5.04
N PRO A 10 -6.11 -5.47 4.71
CA PRO A 10 -5.32 -4.59 5.57
C PRO A 10 -5.81 -4.64 7.02
N CYS A 11 -4.90 -4.57 7.99
CA CYS A 11 -5.25 -4.63 9.42
C CYS A 11 -6.23 -3.55 9.89
N ASN A 12 -6.25 -2.40 9.23
CA ASN A 12 -7.11 -1.25 9.48
C ASN A 12 -8.40 -1.26 8.64
N ALA A 13 -8.58 -2.24 7.75
CA ALA A 13 -9.78 -2.36 6.95
C ALA A 13 -10.97 -2.88 7.78
N SER A 14 -12.17 -2.41 7.41
CA SER A 14 -13.41 -2.91 7.96
C SER A 14 -13.62 -4.38 7.60
N THR A 15 -13.95 -5.19 8.60
CA THR A 15 -14.29 -6.61 8.40
C THR A 15 -15.78 -6.81 8.15
N ALA A 16 -16.57 -5.74 8.07
CA ALA A 16 -18.01 -5.83 7.81
C ALA A 16 -18.26 -6.54 6.47
N PRO A 17 -19.22 -7.49 6.39
CA PRO A 17 -19.55 -8.13 5.13
C PRO A 17 -20.03 -7.13 4.09
N ILE A 18 -19.55 -7.29 2.86
CA ILE A 18 -19.97 -6.51 1.70
C ILE A 18 -20.87 -7.40 0.85
N PHE A 19 -22.07 -6.89 0.55
CA PHE A 19 -23.07 -7.58 -0.26
C PHE A 19 -23.11 -6.97 -1.67
N GLY A 20 -23.08 -7.83 -2.69
CA GLY A 20 -23.10 -7.40 -4.08
C GLY A 20 -21.73 -6.94 -4.58
N SER A 21 -21.67 -6.51 -5.83
CA SER A 21 -20.41 -6.14 -6.49
C SER A 21 -19.72 -4.97 -5.78
N ALA A 22 -18.42 -5.13 -5.54
CA ALA A 22 -17.57 -4.09 -4.97
C ALA A 22 -16.15 -4.23 -5.49
N ASP A 23 -15.47 -3.10 -5.67
CA ASP A 23 -14.04 -3.07 -5.91
C ASP A 23 -13.32 -3.08 -4.56
N LEU A 24 -12.34 -3.96 -4.42
CA LEU A 24 -11.62 -4.25 -3.19
C LEU A 24 -10.11 -4.21 -3.46
N ASN A 25 -9.34 -3.94 -2.42
CA ASN A 25 -7.89 -3.99 -2.47
C ASN A 25 -7.35 -5.18 -1.67
N ALA A 26 -6.35 -5.86 -2.22
CA ALA A 26 -5.57 -6.89 -1.55
C ALA A 26 -4.10 -6.46 -1.54
N ASN A 27 -3.70 -5.86 -0.42
CA ASN A 27 -2.32 -5.42 -0.21
C ASN A 27 -1.58 -6.47 0.62
N ALA A 28 -0.39 -6.86 0.17
CA ALA A 28 0.40 -7.86 0.86
C ALA A 28 1.88 -7.64 0.64
N THR A 29 2.66 -7.85 1.70
CA THR A 29 4.11 -7.62 1.71
C THR A 29 4.82 -8.87 2.22
N SER A 30 5.88 -9.27 1.54
CA SER A 30 6.82 -10.29 2.01
C SER A 30 8.10 -9.61 2.48
N ASN A 31 8.49 -9.86 3.73
CA ASN A 31 9.76 -9.40 4.32
C ASN A 31 10.69 -10.57 4.64
N THR A 32 10.35 -11.75 4.14
CA THR A 32 11.22 -12.92 4.29
C THR A 32 12.44 -12.69 3.43
N VAL A 33 13.58 -12.47 4.09
CA VAL A 33 14.84 -12.26 3.38
C VAL A 33 15.21 -13.52 2.62
N VAL A 34 15.41 -13.39 1.30
CA VAL A 34 15.85 -14.49 0.43
C VAL A 34 17.20 -14.13 -0.15
N ASN A 35 18.21 -14.99 0.08
CA ASN A 35 19.55 -14.77 -0.47
C ASN A 35 19.54 -15.02 -1.99
N ILE A 36 20.04 -14.06 -2.76
CA ILE A 36 20.33 -14.18 -4.18
C ILE A 36 21.73 -14.77 -4.31
N VAL A 37 21.86 -15.77 -5.18
CA VAL A 37 23.11 -16.50 -5.40
C VAL A 37 23.44 -16.49 -6.89
N ASP A 38 24.72 -16.33 -7.22
CA ASP A 38 25.24 -16.30 -8.58
C ASP A 38 24.68 -17.41 -9.47
N ASN A 39 24.33 -17.05 -10.70
CA ASN A 39 23.84 -17.95 -11.75
C ASN A 39 22.66 -18.83 -11.33
N GLN A 40 21.84 -18.36 -10.37
CA GLN A 40 20.66 -19.06 -9.90
C GLN A 40 19.43 -18.18 -9.96
N THR A 41 18.28 -18.85 -9.96
CA THR A 41 16.98 -18.22 -9.77
C THR A 41 16.52 -18.52 -8.35
N VAL A 42 16.15 -17.48 -7.62
CA VAL A 42 15.54 -17.57 -6.30
C VAL A 42 14.14 -16.97 -6.36
N THR A 43 13.26 -17.44 -5.48
CA THR A 43 11.88 -16.99 -5.45
C THR A 43 11.43 -16.56 -4.06
N SER A 44 10.49 -15.62 -4.02
CA SER A 44 9.74 -15.22 -2.84
C SER A 44 8.27 -15.21 -3.19
N THR A 45 7.40 -15.60 -2.25
CA THR A 45 5.96 -15.80 -2.51
C THR A 45 5.09 -14.99 -1.58
N ILE A 46 3.93 -14.56 -2.09
CA ILE A 46 2.86 -13.91 -1.35
C ILE A 46 1.55 -14.61 -1.69
N ASP A 47 0.78 -14.98 -0.68
CA ASP A 47 -0.58 -15.50 -0.87
C ASP A 47 -1.61 -14.39 -0.77
N ILE A 48 -2.40 -14.26 -1.83
CA ILE A 48 -3.56 -13.37 -1.94
C ILE A 48 -4.83 -14.21 -1.83
N GLY A 49 -5.71 -13.84 -0.91
CA GLY A 49 -7.03 -14.43 -0.77
C GLY A 49 -8.09 -13.49 -1.34
N ALA A 50 -8.88 -13.96 -2.30
CA ALA A 50 -10.00 -13.25 -2.88
C ALA A 50 -11.18 -14.19 -3.13
N CYS A 51 -12.37 -13.61 -3.27
CA CYS A 51 -13.58 -14.37 -3.49
C CYS A 51 -13.67 -14.91 -4.93
N ALA A 52 -14.24 -16.10 -5.09
CA ALA A 52 -14.35 -16.74 -6.40
C ALA A 52 -15.10 -15.85 -7.40
N GLY A 53 -14.57 -15.78 -8.62
CA GLY A 53 -15.08 -14.91 -9.69
C GLY A 53 -14.62 -13.47 -9.59
N SER A 54 -13.70 -13.16 -8.67
CA SER A 54 -13.02 -11.86 -8.66
C SER A 54 -12.15 -11.69 -9.91
N SER A 55 -11.96 -10.46 -10.33
CA SER A 55 -11.13 -10.10 -11.47
C SER A 55 -10.25 -8.91 -11.15
N ILE A 56 -8.95 -9.03 -11.40
CA ILE A 56 -7.97 -7.94 -11.23
C ILE A 56 -8.37 -6.74 -12.09
N LEU A 57 -8.24 -5.55 -11.49
CA LEU A 57 -8.43 -4.25 -12.12
C LEU A 57 -7.10 -3.49 -12.25
N ASP A 58 -6.18 -3.68 -11.30
CA ASP A 58 -4.88 -3.02 -11.25
C ASP A 58 -3.91 -3.81 -10.35
N VAL A 59 -2.61 -3.74 -10.64
CA VAL A 59 -1.55 -4.35 -9.85
C VAL A 59 -0.36 -3.41 -9.75
N ASN A 60 0.04 -3.07 -8.52
CA ASN A 60 1.26 -2.33 -8.21
C ASN A 60 2.25 -3.24 -7.46
N VAL A 61 3.55 -3.07 -7.74
CA VAL A 61 4.62 -3.86 -7.11
C VAL A 61 5.72 -2.97 -6.58
N ASN A 62 6.04 -3.07 -5.27
CA ASN A 62 7.22 -2.41 -4.72
C ASN A 62 8.33 -3.44 -4.46
N LEU A 63 9.58 -3.07 -4.77
CA LEU A 63 10.75 -3.93 -4.65
C LEU A 63 11.82 -3.28 -3.79
N ASN A 64 12.40 -4.06 -2.87
CA ASN A 64 13.59 -3.71 -2.12
C ASN A 64 14.56 -4.91 -2.11
N ILE A 65 15.58 -4.83 -2.93
CA ILE A 65 16.60 -5.85 -3.14
C ILE A 65 17.97 -5.19 -2.92
N THR A 66 18.82 -5.81 -2.12
CA THR A 66 20.24 -5.43 -2.01
C THR A 66 21.04 -6.30 -2.96
N HIS A 67 21.86 -5.68 -3.81
CA HIS A 67 22.76 -6.40 -4.70
C HIS A 67 23.88 -5.45 -5.12
N THR A 68 25.12 -5.93 -5.20
CA THR A 68 26.22 -5.07 -5.61
C THR A 68 26.07 -4.68 -7.07
N TRP A 69 25.77 -5.59 -8.00
CA TRP A 69 25.58 -5.24 -9.43
C TRP A 69 24.19 -5.64 -9.95
N VAL A 70 23.29 -4.68 -10.11
CA VAL A 70 21.91 -4.97 -10.55
C VAL A 70 21.78 -5.22 -12.05
N GLY A 71 22.84 -4.97 -12.81
CA GLY A 71 22.95 -5.38 -14.21
C GLY A 71 22.85 -6.88 -14.40
N ASP A 72 23.13 -7.65 -13.37
CA ASP A 72 23.11 -9.11 -13.44
C ASP A 72 21.72 -9.69 -13.16
N LEU A 73 20.82 -8.89 -12.57
CA LEU A 73 19.53 -9.36 -12.10
C LEU A 73 18.45 -9.29 -13.17
N ARG A 74 17.69 -10.38 -13.31
CA ARG A 74 16.40 -10.40 -13.98
C ARG A 74 15.32 -10.58 -12.94
N VAL A 75 14.42 -9.61 -12.81
CA VAL A 75 13.33 -9.66 -11.83
C VAL A 75 11.99 -9.74 -12.56
N GLN A 76 11.16 -10.70 -12.15
CA GLN A 76 9.81 -10.89 -12.68
C GLN A 76 8.81 -11.16 -11.57
N VAL A 77 7.59 -10.70 -11.77
CA VAL A 77 6.43 -11.11 -10.98
C VAL A 77 5.58 -12.09 -11.79
N ILE A 78 5.04 -13.11 -11.12
CA ILE A 78 4.27 -14.19 -11.73
C ILE A 78 2.94 -14.34 -10.97
N SER A 79 1.82 -14.27 -11.69
CA SER A 79 0.48 -14.45 -11.13
C SER A 79 0.16 -15.93 -10.85
N PRO A 80 -0.86 -16.23 -10.03
CA PRO A 80 -1.32 -17.61 -9.80
C PRO A 80 -1.74 -18.34 -11.08
N SER A 81 -2.18 -17.60 -12.11
CA SER A 81 -2.52 -18.14 -13.43
C SER A 81 -1.30 -18.47 -14.29
N GLY A 82 -0.10 -18.06 -13.88
CA GLY A 82 1.16 -18.30 -14.57
C GLY A 82 1.58 -17.18 -15.53
N THR A 83 0.81 -16.09 -15.62
CA THR A 83 1.21 -14.89 -16.37
C THR A 83 2.42 -14.27 -15.71
N SER A 84 3.40 -13.84 -16.50
CA SER A 84 4.67 -13.29 -16.01
C SER A 84 4.96 -11.95 -16.64
N VAL A 85 5.32 -10.99 -15.79
CA VAL A 85 5.74 -9.63 -16.17
C VAL A 85 7.14 -9.37 -15.66
N VAL A 86 8.02 -8.89 -16.53
CA VAL A 86 9.37 -8.45 -16.15
C VAL A 86 9.30 -7.08 -15.50
N LEU A 87 9.84 -6.96 -14.29
CA LEU A 87 9.98 -5.69 -13.58
C LEU A 87 11.38 -5.09 -13.81
N TRP A 88 12.40 -5.94 -13.93
CA TRP A 88 13.78 -5.53 -14.18
C TRP A 88 14.49 -6.43 -15.21
N PRO A 89 14.97 -5.89 -16.34
CA PRO A 89 15.53 -6.68 -17.44
C PRO A 89 17.06 -6.63 -17.50
N ASN A 90 17.77 -6.81 -16.37
CA ASN A 90 19.24 -6.91 -16.34
C ASN A 90 19.94 -5.64 -16.86
N GLN A 91 19.59 -4.48 -16.29
CA GLN A 91 20.10 -3.18 -16.73
C GLN A 91 20.97 -2.51 -15.69
N CYS A 92 21.63 -1.43 -16.09
CA CYS A 92 22.40 -0.57 -15.18
C CYS A 92 23.69 -1.18 -14.63
N THR A 93 24.20 -2.24 -15.26
CA THR A 93 25.54 -2.82 -15.07
C THR A 93 25.98 -2.84 -13.61
N THR A 94 26.82 -1.89 -13.20
CA THR A 94 27.48 -1.83 -11.89
C THR A 94 26.73 -0.98 -10.87
N ALA A 95 25.46 -0.63 -11.13
CA ALA A 95 24.66 0.06 -10.14
C ALA A 95 24.32 -0.89 -9.00
N ASP A 96 24.35 -0.36 -7.79
CA ASP A 96 24.02 -1.11 -6.58
C ASP A 96 22.53 -0.94 -6.26
N ASN A 97 21.96 -2.03 -5.75
CA ASN A 97 20.63 -2.14 -5.14
C ASN A 97 19.46 -1.84 -6.06
N LEU A 98 18.38 -2.55 -5.74
CA LEU A 98 17.13 -2.51 -6.42
C LEU A 98 16.02 -1.98 -5.46
N ASN A 99 15.71 -0.67 -5.42
CA ASN A 99 14.62 -0.07 -4.63
C ASN A 99 13.68 0.87 -5.42
N PHE A 100 12.52 0.38 -5.89
CA PHE A 100 11.53 1.16 -6.66
C PHE A 100 10.12 0.58 -6.58
N GLY A 101 9.13 1.37 -6.99
CA GLY A 101 7.76 0.94 -7.26
C GLY A 101 7.50 0.79 -8.75
N ALA A 102 6.72 -0.22 -9.11
CA ALA A 102 6.30 -0.54 -10.46
C ALA A 102 4.76 -0.43 -10.55
N ASP A 103 4.30 0.44 -11.44
CA ASP A 103 2.90 0.81 -11.65
C ASP A 103 2.79 1.33 -13.10
N ASP A 104 1.97 0.71 -13.96
CA ASP A 104 1.86 1.12 -15.37
C ASP A 104 1.00 2.36 -15.61
N GLU A 105 0.32 2.88 -14.58
CA GLU A 105 -0.37 4.16 -14.56
C GLU A 105 0.56 5.30 -14.11
N SER A 106 1.69 4.97 -13.48
CA SER A 106 2.71 5.94 -13.06
C SER A 106 3.46 6.58 -14.24
N PRO A 107 4.26 7.64 -14.01
CA PRO A 107 5.06 8.27 -15.06
C PRO A 107 6.13 7.33 -15.64
N LEU A 108 6.50 7.58 -16.89
CA LEU A 108 7.68 6.95 -17.51
C LEU A 108 8.96 7.37 -16.77
N CYS A 109 9.90 6.44 -16.62
CA CYS A 109 11.28 6.84 -16.30
C CYS A 109 11.85 7.78 -17.38
N SER A 110 12.75 8.66 -16.96
CA SER A 110 13.53 9.54 -17.82
C SER A 110 14.95 9.00 -18.05
N ASN A 111 15.52 8.40 -17.01
CA ASN A 111 16.80 7.72 -17.00
C ASN A 111 16.72 6.50 -16.07
N LEU A 112 16.54 5.30 -16.67
CA LEU A 112 16.29 4.05 -15.95
C LEU A 112 17.19 3.87 -14.73
N CYS A 113 18.50 4.09 -14.87
CA CYS A 113 19.46 3.78 -13.82
C CYS A 113 19.56 4.84 -12.71
N ALA A 114 19.17 6.08 -13.02
CA ALA A 114 19.17 7.16 -12.04
C ALA A 114 17.86 7.20 -11.25
N ASP A 115 16.73 7.09 -11.95
CA ASP A 115 15.39 7.25 -11.37
C ASP A 115 15.05 6.08 -10.44
N TYR A 116 15.51 4.89 -10.81
CA TYR A 116 15.32 3.68 -10.04
C TYR A 116 15.97 3.73 -8.65
N ASN A 117 17.10 4.41 -8.47
CA ASN A 117 17.76 4.54 -7.17
C ASN A 117 17.20 5.67 -6.30
N ALA A 118 16.22 6.42 -6.82
CA ALA A 118 15.52 7.47 -6.09
C ALA A 118 14.27 6.97 -5.35
N GLY A 119 13.94 5.67 -5.42
CA GLY A 119 12.76 5.11 -4.75
C GLY A 119 11.44 5.55 -5.39
N LEU A 120 11.47 5.93 -6.67
CA LEU A 120 10.29 6.40 -7.39
C LEU A 120 9.37 5.23 -7.77
N VAL A 121 8.09 5.54 -7.91
CA VAL A 121 7.10 4.66 -8.54
C VAL A 121 7.01 5.04 -10.03
N LEU A 122 7.24 4.07 -10.92
CA LEU A 122 7.41 4.31 -12.35
C LEU A 122 6.81 3.16 -13.16
N GLN A 123 6.49 3.43 -14.43
CA GLN A 123 6.10 2.35 -15.34
C GLN A 123 7.21 1.31 -15.49
N PRO A 124 6.89 0.01 -15.43
CA PRO A 124 7.87 -1.03 -15.70
C PRO A 124 8.53 -0.85 -17.08
N ILE A 125 9.86 -0.69 -17.11
CA ILE A 125 10.71 -0.85 -18.31
C ILE A 125 10.48 0.20 -19.44
N ALA A 126 9.64 1.20 -19.22
CA ALA A 126 9.11 2.01 -20.32
C ALA A 126 10.08 3.06 -20.92
N CYS A 127 11.16 3.43 -20.24
CA CYS A 127 12.16 4.39 -20.78
C CYS A 127 13.07 3.82 -21.88
N LEU A 128 13.02 2.53 -22.18
CA LEU A 128 13.82 1.94 -23.27
C LEU A 128 13.26 2.27 -24.67
N GLY A 129 12.10 2.92 -24.75
CA GLY A 129 11.47 3.37 -25.99
C GLY A 129 10.96 2.24 -26.90
N PRO A 130 10.17 2.57 -27.95
CA PRO A 130 9.76 1.61 -28.96
C PRO A 130 11.00 1.12 -29.73
N GLY A 131 11.45 -0.08 -29.40
CA GLY A 131 12.66 -0.71 -29.93
C GLY A 131 13.20 -1.85 -29.07
N PHE A 132 12.90 -1.84 -27.76
CA PHE A 132 13.06 -3.00 -26.86
C PHE A 132 11.77 -3.84 -26.71
N GLY A 133 10.68 -3.45 -27.38
CA GLY A 133 9.53 -4.32 -27.64
C GLY A 133 8.74 -4.81 -26.43
N SER A 134 8.95 -4.25 -25.23
CA SER A 134 8.15 -4.65 -24.07
C SER A 134 6.76 -4.05 -24.15
N THR A 135 5.76 -4.89 -24.43
CA THR A 135 4.36 -4.65 -24.04
C THR A 135 4.07 -5.32 -22.70
N ASP A 136 5.11 -5.53 -21.89
CA ASP A 136 5.09 -6.26 -20.62
C ASP A 136 4.82 -5.28 -19.48
N PHE A 137 3.55 -4.89 -19.35
CA PHE A 137 3.02 -4.02 -18.31
C PHE A 137 2.22 -4.83 -17.27
N LEU A 138 1.96 -4.25 -16.10
CA LEU A 138 1.22 -4.92 -15.03
C LEU A 138 -0.26 -5.10 -15.42
N ALA A 139 -0.82 -4.28 -16.31
CA ALA A 139 -2.13 -4.51 -16.94
C ALA A 139 -2.28 -5.87 -17.67
N LYS A 140 -1.21 -6.65 -17.86
CA LYS A 140 -1.33 -8.05 -18.31
C LYS A 140 -2.09 -8.94 -17.32
N PHE A 141 -2.15 -8.54 -16.06
CA PHE A 141 -2.88 -9.25 -15.02
C PHE A 141 -4.37 -8.93 -15.02
N ASP A 142 -4.81 -7.86 -15.71
CA ASP A 142 -6.19 -7.42 -15.73
C ASP A 142 -7.15 -8.52 -16.18
N GLY A 143 -8.20 -8.72 -15.39
CA GLY A 143 -9.20 -9.77 -15.64
C GLY A 143 -8.84 -11.17 -15.12
N GLU A 144 -7.60 -11.40 -14.66
CA GLU A 144 -7.24 -12.67 -14.00
C GLU A 144 -7.84 -12.77 -12.59
N ASP A 145 -7.92 -14.00 -12.05
CA ASP A 145 -8.27 -14.21 -10.65
C ASP A 145 -7.09 -13.79 -9.76
N PRO A 146 -7.26 -12.82 -8.83
CA PRO A 146 -6.20 -12.41 -7.93
C PRO A 146 -5.82 -13.49 -6.90
N ALA A 147 -6.71 -14.46 -6.65
CA ALA A 147 -6.52 -15.44 -5.58
C ALA A 147 -5.42 -16.46 -5.90
N GLY A 148 -4.55 -16.69 -4.92
CA GLY A 148 -3.51 -17.72 -4.96
C GLY A 148 -2.12 -17.16 -4.66
N THR A 149 -1.12 -17.99 -4.98
CA THR A 149 0.29 -17.68 -4.71
C THR A 149 0.89 -16.87 -5.85
N TRP A 150 1.21 -15.62 -5.56
CA TRP A 150 2.03 -14.77 -6.40
C TRP A 150 3.50 -15.02 -6.12
N THR A 151 4.33 -15.00 -7.16
CA THR A 151 5.76 -15.31 -7.06
C THR A 151 6.60 -14.18 -7.63
N LEU A 152 7.50 -13.62 -6.82
CA LEU A 152 8.63 -12.84 -7.29
C LEU A 152 9.77 -13.81 -7.62
N SER A 153 10.27 -13.74 -8.85
CA SER A 153 11.39 -14.52 -9.37
C SER A 153 12.56 -13.59 -9.65
N VAL A 154 13.69 -13.83 -8.98
CA VAL A 154 14.93 -13.07 -9.16
C VAL A 154 16.01 -14.02 -9.64
N ASN A 155 16.54 -13.76 -10.82
CA ASN A 155 17.59 -14.54 -11.42
C ASN A 155 18.84 -13.68 -11.60
N ASP A 156 19.93 -14.09 -10.95
CA ASP A 156 21.25 -13.54 -11.18
C ASP A 156 21.92 -14.29 -12.34
N ASN A 157 22.33 -13.56 -13.37
CA ASN A 157 22.92 -14.09 -14.60
C ASN A 157 24.44 -13.88 -14.71
N ALA A 158 25.10 -13.49 -13.62
CA ALA A 158 26.54 -13.35 -13.59
C ALA A 158 27.17 -14.08 -12.38
N THR A 159 28.50 -14.06 -12.33
CA THR A 159 29.30 -14.53 -11.20
C THR A 159 29.97 -13.34 -10.53
N GLY A 160 30.15 -13.40 -9.21
CA GLY A 160 30.99 -12.47 -8.45
C GLY A 160 30.19 -11.58 -7.50
N ASP A 161 28.89 -11.48 -7.69
CA ASP A 161 27.99 -10.59 -6.97
C ASP A 161 26.84 -11.41 -6.38
N THR A 162 26.56 -11.18 -5.10
CA THR A 162 25.43 -11.81 -4.41
C THR A 162 24.60 -10.72 -3.75
N GLY A 163 23.40 -11.08 -3.30
CA GLY A 163 22.54 -10.13 -2.64
C GLY A 163 21.38 -10.77 -1.89
N THR A 164 20.36 -9.97 -1.63
CA THR A 164 19.18 -10.37 -0.89
C THR A 164 17.95 -9.69 -1.45
N ILE A 165 16.86 -10.45 -1.61
CA ILE A 165 15.51 -9.88 -1.61
C ILE A 165 15.22 -9.51 -0.16
N ASN A 166 15.18 -8.21 0.15
CA ASN A 166 14.89 -7.73 1.50
C ASN A 166 13.39 -7.75 1.75
N SER A 167 12.64 -7.16 0.82
CA SER A 167 11.18 -7.17 0.84
C SER A 167 10.60 -6.89 -0.55
N TRP A 168 9.34 -7.27 -0.74
CA TRP A 168 8.52 -6.82 -1.87
C TRP A 168 7.05 -6.81 -1.48
N SER A 169 6.25 -5.97 -2.14
CA SER A 169 4.82 -5.87 -1.89
C SER A 169 4.02 -5.95 -3.19
N LEU A 170 2.78 -6.39 -3.05
CA LEU A 170 1.72 -6.32 -4.04
C LEU A 170 0.61 -5.45 -3.49
N GLU A 171 0.10 -4.55 -4.33
CA GLU A 171 -1.16 -3.86 -4.14
C GLU A 171 -2.05 -4.20 -5.34
N ILE A 172 -3.11 -4.95 -5.09
CA ILE A 172 -4.00 -5.44 -6.14
C ILE A 172 -5.38 -4.86 -5.92
N SER A 173 -5.85 -4.06 -6.87
CA SER A 173 -7.26 -3.71 -6.96
C SER A 173 -7.98 -4.77 -7.77
N TYR A 174 -9.15 -5.21 -7.31
CA TYR A 174 -9.95 -6.21 -8.01
C TYR A 174 -11.43 -5.98 -7.81
N ASN A 175 -12.22 -6.31 -8.84
CA ASN A 175 -13.66 -6.37 -8.70
C ASN A 175 -14.03 -7.72 -8.07
N ALA A 176 -14.77 -7.68 -6.96
CA ALA A 176 -15.44 -8.83 -6.37
C ALA A 176 -16.93 -8.75 -6.73
N PRO A 177 -17.42 -9.45 -7.77
CA PRO A 177 -18.77 -9.25 -8.29
C PRO A 177 -19.89 -9.59 -7.29
N ASN A 178 -19.56 -10.38 -6.26
CA ASN A 178 -20.48 -10.80 -5.21
C ASN A 178 -20.10 -10.25 -3.81
N GLY A 179 -19.06 -9.42 -3.74
CA GLY A 179 -18.52 -8.89 -2.49
C GLY A 179 -17.87 -9.99 -1.64
N THR A 180 -17.86 -9.78 -0.32
CA THR A 180 -17.22 -10.68 0.66
C THR A 180 -18.22 -11.58 1.39
N ALA A 181 -19.52 -11.31 1.26
CA ALA A 181 -20.58 -12.11 1.85
C ALA A 181 -20.89 -13.38 1.01
N PRO A 182 -21.22 -14.51 1.64
CA PRO A 182 -21.54 -15.74 0.92
C PRO A 182 -22.84 -15.59 0.15
N GLN A 183 -22.90 -16.23 -1.02
CA GLN A 183 -24.12 -16.29 -1.82
C GLN A 183 -25.04 -17.40 -1.29
N VAL A 184 -26.31 -17.05 -1.05
CA VAL A 184 -27.35 -17.98 -0.59
C VAL A 184 -28.31 -18.24 -1.74
N PHE A 185 -28.41 -19.50 -2.17
CA PHE A 185 -29.44 -19.92 -3.12
C PHE A 185 -30.47 -20.82 -2.44
N GLU A 186 -31.73 -20.37 -2.42
CA GLU A 186 -32.90 -21.08 -1.91
C GLU A 186 -34.06 -20.90 -2.90
N GLY A 187 -34.71 -21.99 -3.29
CA GLY A 187 -35.75 -22.00 -4.32
C GLY A 187 -37.17 -21.78 -3.78
N CYS A 188 -37.38 -21.94 -2.47
CA CYS A 188 -38.69 -21.81 -1.84
C CYS A 188 -38.85 -20.47 -1.11
N CYS A 189 -38.22 -20.29 0.04
CA CYS A 189 -38.38 -19.10 0.88
C CYS A 189 -37.12 -18.85 1.70
N MET A 190 -36.44 -17.73 1.43
CA MET A 190 -35.25 -17.30 2.17
C MET A 190 -35.67 -16.77 3.55
N GLY A 191 -35.02 -17.27 4.60
CA GLY A 191 -35.06 -16.72 5.94
C GLY A 191 -33.90 -15.74 6.16
N ASP A 192 -33.22 -15.86 7.30
CA ASP A 192 -32.17 -14.94 7.71
C ASP A 192 -30.78 -15.43 7.27
N LEU A 193 -29.87 -14.47 7.03
CA LEU A 193 -28.44 -14.72 6.93
C LEU A 193 -27.74 -13.98 8.07
N THR A 194 -27.07 -14.75 8.93
CA THR A 194 -26.37 -14.22 10.11
C THR A 194 -24.93 -14.71 10.13
N TYR A 195 -24.07 -14.03 10.90
CA TYR A 195 -22.70 -14.46 11.12
C TYR A 195 -22.26 -14.24 12.56
N VAL A 196 -21.26 -15.01 12.98
CA VAL A 196 -20.55 -14.84 14.25
C VAL A 196 -19.06 -14.98 14.00
N ASP A 197 -18.28 -14.06 14.56
CA ASP A 197 -16.83 -14.02 14.42
C ASP A 197 -16.13 -14.60 15.63
N SER A 198 -15.03 -15.31 15.38
CA SER A 198 -14.06 -15.74 16.38
C SER A 198 -12.67 -15.28 15.93
N GLU A 199 -11.99 -14.49 16.74
CA GLU A 199 -10.69 -13.91 16.39
C GLU A 199 -9.53 -14.56 17.16
N VAL A 200 -8.39 -14.72 16.49
CA VAL A 200 -7.13 -15.18 17.08
C VAL A 200 -6.03 -14.20 16.67
N GLN A 201 -5.37 -13.59 17.67
CA GLN A 201 -4.19 -12.75 17.45
C GLN A 201 -3.04 -13.63 16.96
N GLN A 202 -2.26 -13.12 16.01
CA GLN A 202 -1.12 -13.85 15.46
C GLN A 202 0.21 -13.25 15.93
N ASP A 203 1.26 -14.05 15.87
CA ASP A 203 2.61 -13.55 16.13
C ASP A 203 3.14 -12.71 14.95
N CYS A 204 4.20 -11.96 15.20
CA CYS A 204 4.81 -11.08 14.21
C CYS A 204 5.37 -11.84 12.98
N ALA A 205 5.76 -13.11 13.16
CA ALA A 205 6.35 -13.93 12.11
C ALA A 205 5.29 -14.49 11.15
N SER A 206 4.02 -14.50 11.54
CA SER A 206 2.90 -15.00 10.74
C SER A 206 2.57 -14.14 9.51
N GLY A 207 3.04 -12.88 9.47
CA GLY A 207 2.65 -11.90 8.46
C GLY A 207 1.23 -11.32 8.62
N ASN A 208 0.52 -11.70 9.69
CA ASN A 208 -0.82 -11.21 10.02
C ASN A 208 -0.86 -10.62 11.44
N THR A 209 -1.75 -9.67 11.67
CA THR A 209 -2.05 -9.15 13.03
C THR A 209 -2.99 -10.10 13.76
N ARG A 210 -4.02 -10.58 13.06
CA ARG A 210 -5.01 -11.54 13.57
C ARG A 210 -5.63 -12.32 12.42
N THR A 211 -6.29 -13.43 12.77
CA THR A 211 -7.14 -14.21 11.87
C THR A 211 -8.54 -14.27 12.45
N ILE A 212 -9.55 -14.06 11.62
CA ILE A 212 -10.96 -14.12 11.99
C ILE A 212 -11.58 -15.34 11.31
N SER A 213 -12.17 -16.22 12.11
CA SER A 213 -13.02 -17.30 11.64
C SER A 213 -14.47 -16.85 11.75
N ARG A 214 -15.06 -16.49 10.60
CA ARG A 214 -16.45 -16.06 10.49
C ARG A 214 -17.34 -17.24 10.14
N LYS A 215 -18.25 -17.61 11.05
CA LYS A 215 -19.25 -18.64 10.79
C LYS A 215 -20.54 -18.00 10.29
N TRP A 216 -20.87 -18.25 9.03
CA TRP A 216 -22.15 -17.85 8.44
C TRP A 216 -23.23 -18.90 8.70
N THR A 217 -24.45 -18.46 8.95
CA THR A 217 -25.64 -19.31 9.09
C THR A 217 -26.79 -18.72 8.28
N ALA A 218 -27.21 -19.44 7.24
CA ALA A 218 -28.41 -19.14 6.47
C ALA A 218 -29.56 -20.02 6.95
N SER A 219 -30.76 -19.45 7.12
CA SER A 219 -31.99 -20.18 7.41
C SER A 219 -33.02 -20.03 6.29
N ASP A 220 -33.91 -21.01 6.15
CA ASP A 220 -35.14 -20.88 5.37
C ASP A 220 -36.34 -20.56 6.27
N CYS A 221 -37.49 -20.24 5.67
CA CYS A 221 -38.72 -19.93 6.40
C CYS A 221 -39.30 -21.13 7.19
N SER A 222 -38.79 -22.35 6.96
CA SER A 222 -39.15 -23.56 7.69
C SER A 222 -38.18 -23.87 8.84
N GLY A 223 -37.13 -23.05 9.00
CA GLY A 223 -36.09 -23.20 10.03
C GLY A 223 -34.96 -24.16 9.65
N ASN A 224 -34.87 -24.65 8.41
CA ASN A 224 -33.71 -25.40 7.96
C ASN A 224 -32.50 -24.47 7.86
N THR A 225 -31.31 -24.97 8.19
CA THR A 225 -30.10 -24.14 8.21
C THR A 225 -28.96 -24.75 7.41
N SER A 226 -28.10 -23.88 6.87
CA SER A 226 -26.81 -24.24 6.31
C SER A 226 -25.73 -23.27 6.80
N THR A 227 -24.50 -23.75 6.89
CA THR A 227 -23.38 -22.97 7.44
C THR A 227 -22.13 -23.12 6.60
N CYS A 228 -21.30 -22.08 6.57
CA CYS A 228 -19.94 -22.13 6.07
C CYS A 228 -19.02 -21.31 6.98
N ILE A 229 -17.73 -21.64 6.94
CA ILE A 229 -16.69 -20.89 7.64
C ILE A 229 -15.91 -20.12 6.59
N GLN A 230 -15.71 -18.84 6.86
CA GLN A 230 -14.89 -17.92 6.10
C GLN A 230 -13.70 -17.51 6.96
N MET A 231 -12.49 -17.65 6.44
CA MET A 231 -11.27 -17.20 7.08
C MET A 231 -10.88 -15.82 6.53
N ILE A 232 -10.75 -14.85 7.44
CA ILE A 232 -10.32 -13.48 7.11
C ILE A 232 -8.95 -13.27 7.75
N GLN A 233 -7.94 -13.02 6.93
CA GLN A 233 -6.58 -12.74 7.41
C GLN A 233 -6.35 -11.22 7.43
N MET A 234 -6.05 -10.68 8.61
CA MET A 234 -5.75 -9.26 8.77
C MET A 234 -4.24 -9.06 8.61
N LYS A 235 -3.80 -8.60 7.45
CA LYS A 235 -2.40 -8.47 7.07
C LYS A 235 -1.66 -7.52 8.00
N ARG A 236 -0.44 -7.89 8.38
CA ARG A 236 0.43 -7.08 9.21
C ARG A 236 1.23 -6.10 8.35
N PRO A 237 1.23 -4.79 8.67
CA PRO A 237 2.05 -3.81 7.98
C PRO A 237 3.52 -3.91 8.42
N THR A 238 4.35 -3.25 7.64
CA THR A 238 5.79 -3.13 7.81
C THR A 238 6.16 -1.66 7.77
N LEU A 239 7.40 -1.33 8.12
CA LEU A 239 7.90 0.04 7.99
C LEU A 239 7.94 0.53 6.52
N ALA A 240 7.94 -0.39 5.55
CA ALA A 240 7.90 -0.03 4.12
C ALA A 240 6.48 0.35 3.65
N ASP A 241 5.44 -0.09 4.36
CA ASP A 241 4.05 0.27 4.06
C ASP A 241 3.66 1.65 4.63
N VAL A 242 4.59 2.35 5.30
CA VAL A 242 4.38 3.66 5.89
C VAL A 242 4.63 4.75 4.85
N VAL A 243 3.57 5.48 4.50
CA VAL A 243 3.66 6.71 3.71
C VAL A 243 3.72 7.89 4.67
N LEU A 244 4.80 8.68 4.61
CA LEU A 244 4.98 9.84 5.48
C LEU A 244 4.31 11.09 4.88
N PRO A 245 3.85 12.05 5.72
CA PRO A 245 3.39 13.35 5.24
C PRO A 245 4.45 14.08 4.42
N VAL A 246 4.03 14.72 3.33
CA VAL A 246 4.88 15.61 2.53
C VAL A 246 5.27 16.87 3.30
N ASP A 247 6.28 17.58 2.82
CA ASP A 247 6.60 18.92 3.31
C ASP A 247 5.55 19.94 2.82
N TYR A 248 5.04 20.78 3.72
CA TYR A 248 4.07 21.84 3.40
C TYR A 248 4.78 23.19 3.37
N ASP A 249 5.60 23.41 2.34
CA ASP A 249 6.56 24.52 2.27
C ASP A 249 6.51 25.36 0.97
N ASP A 250 5.47 25.18 0.17
CA ASP A 250 5.25 25.68 -1.21
C ASP A 250 6.12 25.03 -2.29
N ILE A 251 6.86 23.96 -1.97
CA ILE A 251 7.62 23.16 -2.94
C ILE A 251 6.92 21.81 -3.15
N ASP A 252 6.81 21.01 -2.10
CA ASP A 252 6.20 19.67 -2.17
C ASP A 252 4.68 19.74 -1.95
N GLY A 253 4.26 20.58 -1.00
CA GLY A 253 2.87 20.89 -0.69
C GLY A 253 2.67 22.37 -0.38
N PRO A 254 1.44 22.90 -0.50
CA PRO A 254 1.15 24.30 -0.22
C PRO A 254 1.40 24.65 1.25
N ALA A 255 1.96 25.83 1.51
CA ALA A 255 2.09 26.35 2.88
C ALA A 255 0.74 26.76 3.46
N PHE A 256 0.65 26.80 4.79
CA PHE A 256 -0.56 27.24 5.50
C PHE A 256 -0.56 28.74 5.76
N SER A 257 -1.75 29.33 5.93
CA SER A 257 -1.87 30.76 6.22
C SER A 257 -1.93 31.01 7.72
N CYS A 258 -1.31 32.09 8.19
CA CYS A 258 -1.51 32.54 9.57
C CYS A 258 -2.95 32.96 9.85
N THR A 259 -3.74 33.24 8.81
CA THR A 259 -5.16 33.61 8.93
C THR A 259 -6.08 32.43 9.24
N ASP A 260 -5.57 31.20 9.06
CA ASP A 260 -6.27 29.98 9.48
C ASP A 260 -6.43 29.90 11.01
N ASN A 261 -5.66 30.72 11.74
CA ASN A 261 -5.73 30.92 13.18
C ASN A 261 -5.68 29.59 13.97
N ALA A 262 -4.93 28.63 13.44
CA ALA A 262 -4.72 27.30 14.00
C ALA A 262 -3.24 26.94 13.93
N TYR A 263 -2.79 26.15 14.89
CA TYR A 263 -1.48 25.50 14.81
C TYR A 263 -1.63 24.26 13.91
N PRO A 264 -0.71 24.00 12.96
CA PRO A 264 -0.85 22.90 12.01
C PRO A 264 -0.51 21.55 12.67
N THR A 265 -1.35 21.12 13.62
CA THR A 265 -1.31 19.77 14.19
C THR A 265 -1.68 18.75 13.11
N PRO A 266 -1.23 17.50 13.22
CA PRO A 266 -1.66 16.43 12.32
C PRO A 266 -3.19 16.36 12.14
N ASP A 267 -3.97 16.37 13.23
CA ASP A 267 -5.46 16.36 13.16
C ASP A 267 -6.03 17.54 12.35
N TRP A 268 -5.46 18.74 12.49
CA TRP A 268 -5.94 19.92 11.78
C TRP A 268 -5.59 19.85 10.28
N ILE A 269 -4.47 19.25 9.93
CA ILE A 269 -4.07 19.00 8.54
C ILE A 269 -5.01 17.96 7.90
N GLU A 270 -5.27 16.83 8.58
CA GLU A 270 -6.23 15.81 8.12
C GLU A 270 -7.63 16.38 7.90
N ALA A 271 -8.10 17.28 8.78
CA ALA A 271 -9.40 17.92 8.65
C ALA A 271 -9.55 18.79 7.39
N GLN A 272 -8.45 19.11 6.70
CA GLN A 272 -8.44 19.81 5.41
C GLN A 272 -8.35 18.87 4.20
N GLY A 273 -8.36 17.55 4.43
CA GLY A 273 -8.16 16.55 3.38
C GLY A 273 -6.71 16.45 2.92
N LEU A 274 -5.77 16.83 3.79
CA LEU A 274 -4.33 16.75 3.57
C LEU A 274 -3.73 15.70 4.51
N GLN A 275 -2.60 15.10 4.13
CA GLN A 275 -1.95 14.10 4.96
C GLN A 275 -1.27 14.74 6.19
N GLY A 276 -1.90 14.60 7.36
CA GLY A 276 -1.38 15.09 8.63
C GLY A 276 -0.56 14.06 9.39
N TYR A 277 -0.88 12.77 9.23
CA TYR A 277 -0.18 11.65 9.87
C TYR A 277 0.56 10.75 8.87
N PRO A 278 1.54 9.96 9.34
CA PRO A 278 1.94 8.77 8.60
C PRO A 278 0.72 7.90 8.31
N TRP A 279 0.58 7.47 7.07
CA TRP A 279 -0.47 6.56 6.64
C TRP A 279 0.09 5.16 6.46
N VAL A 280 -0.71 4.16 6.78
CA VAL A 280 -0.44 2.76 6.51
C VAL A 280 -1.64 2.21 5.76
N PHE A 281 -1.40 1.60 4.59
CA PHE A 281 -2.47 1.15 3.69
C PHE A 281 -3.49 2.26 3.36
N GLY A 282 -3.02 3.49 3.18
CA GLY A 282 -3.84 4.64 2.77
C GLY A 282 -4.64 5.32 3.88
N GLU A 283 -4.53 4.86 5.13
CA GLU A 283 -5.28 5.42 6.26
C GLU A 283 -4.33 5.83 7.40
N PRO A 284 -4.68 6.84 8.22
CA PRO A 284 -3.91 7.25 9.41
C PRO A 284 -4.08 6.26 10.59
N ASP A 285 -4.10 4.95 10.31
CA ASP A 285 -4.14 3.86 11.28
C ASP A 285 -3.01 2.88 11.01
N GLY A 286 -2.00 2.90 11.88
CA GLY A 286 -0.78 2.10 11.74
C GLY A 286 -0.92 0.65 12.21
N CYS A 287 -2.03 0.27 12.85
CA CYS A 287 -2.21 -1.03 13.49
C CYS A 287 -1.12 -1.36 14.53
N GLN A 288 -0.06 -2.07 14.11
CA GLN A 288 1.11 -2.40 14.93
C GLN A 288 2.30 -1.46 14.68
N ILE A 289 2.25 -0.67 13.60
CA ILE A 289 3.10 0.50 13.44
C ILE A 289 2.50 1.63 14.26
N ASN A 290 3.35 2.39 14.93
CA ASN A 290 2.94 3.54 15.71
C ASN A 290 3.94 4.67 15.51
N TRP A 291 3.52 5.86 15.85
CA TRP A 291 4.32 7.05 15.66
C TRP A 291 4.06 8.08 16.74
N THR A 292 5.05 8.94 16.93
CA THR A 292 4.93 10.17 17.70
C THR A 292 5.71 11.27 16.98
N TYR A 293 5.48 12.52 17.37
CA TYR A 293 6.19 13.66 16.78
C TYR A 293 6.57 14.70 17.84
N THR A 294 7.60 15.48 17.50
CA THR A 294 7.99 16.68 18.25
C THR A 294 8.24 17.82 17.29
N ASP A 295 7.74 19.00 17.66
CA ASP A 295 7.83 20.19 16.81
C ASP A 295 8.88 21.17 17.32
N ALA A 296 9.74 21.63 16.42
CA ALA A 296 10.62 22.77 16.64
C ALA A 296 10.12 23.97 15.83
N LEU A 297 9.68 25.02 16.54
CA LEU A 297 9.25 26.29 15.95
C LEU A 297 10.47 27.17 15.62
N ILE A 298 10.50 27.65 14.38
CA ILE A 298 11.54 28.53 13.84
C ILE A 298 10.86 29.84 13.40
N PRO A 299 10.92 30.90 14.21
CA PRO A 299 10.38 32.21 13.84
C PRO A 299 11.13 32.78 12.63
N VAL A 300 10.40 33.33 11.66
CA VAL A 300 10.99 34.03 10.51
C VAL A 300 10.78 35.53 10.67
N CYS A 301 9.52 35.95 10.82
CA CYS A 301 9.10 37.30 11.16
C CYS A 301 7.71 37.26 11.81
N ASP A 302 7.16 38.42 12.17
CA ASP A 302 5.83 38.48 12.76
C ASP A 302 4.80 37.83 11.81
N GLY A 303 4.00 36.91 12.36
CA GLY A 303 3.00 36.15 11.61
C GLY A 303 3.53 34.98 10.75
N THR A 304 4.85 34.92 10.46
CA THR A 304 5.45 33.88 9.62
C THR A 304 6.46 33.04 10.39
N TYR A 305 6.28 31.72 10.35
CA TYR A 305 7.17 30.77 11.01
C TYR A 305 7.26 29.45 10.24
N LYS A 306 8.31 28.68 10.53
CA LYS A 306 8.44 27.29 10.09
C LYS A 306 8.36 26.35 11.29
N ILE A 307 7.89 25.15 11.05
CA ILE A 307 7.94 24.03 11.99
C ILE A 307 8.80 22.95 11.36
N ALA A 308 9.85 22.54 12.06
CA ALA A 308 10.53 21.28 11.78
C ALA A 308 9.91 20.21 12.69
N ARG A 309 9.07 19.35 12.12
CA ARG A 309 8.37 18.27 12.81
C ARG A 309 9.15 16.99 12.65
N THR A 310 9.72 16.47 13.74
CA THR A 310 10.41 15.18 13.72
C THR A 310 9.45 14.07 14.12
N TRP A 311 9.10 13.22 13.17
CA TRP A 311 8.37 11.98 13.37
C TRP A 311 9.30 10.87 13.86
N THR A 312 8.86 10.10 14.83
CA THR A 312 9.48 8.85 15.27
C THR A 312 8.49 7.73 14.99
N VAL A 313 8.82 6.83 14.06
CA VAL A 313 7.98 5.71 13.64
C VAL A 313 8.59 4.41 14.14
N ILE A 314 7.77 3.54 14.73
CA ILE A 314 8.21 2.26 15.29
C ILE A 314 7.25 1.15 14.90
N ASP A 315 7.81 0.00 14.56
CA ASP A 315 7.10 -1.26 14.48
C ASP A 315 7.13 -1.94 15.86
N TRP A 316 6.01 -1.90 16.58
CA TRP A 316 5.93 -2.47 17.93
C TRP A 316 6.10 -3.99 17.96
N CYS A 317 5.92 -4.66 16.83
CA CYS A 317 6.00 -6.12 16.79
C CYS A 317 7.46 -6.59 16.84
N ILE A 318 8.34 -5.95 16.05
CA ILE A 318 9.76 -6.33 15.95
C ILE A 318 10.72 -5.35 16.64
N GLY A 319 10.23 -4.20 17.10
CA GLY A 319 10.99 -3.22 17.87
C GLY A 319 11.97 -2.38 17.03
N THR A 320 11.79 -2.32 15.72
CA THR A 320 12.58 -1.49 14.81
C THR A 320 11.83 -0.22 14.44
N GLY A 321 12.54 0.81 13.98
CA GLY A 321 11.92 2.09 13.63
C GLY A 321 12.90 3.04 12.97
N PHE A 322 12.39 4.21 12.60
CA PHE A 322 13.16 5.28 12.00
C PHE A 322 12.62 6.66 12.42
N THR A 323 13.37 7.71 12.11
CA THR A 323 12.93 9.09 12.30
C THR A 323 12.94 9.83 10.97
N TYR A 324 11.98 10.72 10.78
CA TYR A 324 11.86 11.57 9.60
C TYR A 324 11.54 13.00 10.04
N THR A 325 12.08 14.01 9.35
CA THR A 325 11.77 15.41 9.63
C THR A 325 10.99 16.00 8.48
N GLN A 326 9.78 16.46 8.79
CA GLN A 326 8.89 17.18 7.90
C GLN A 326 9.05 18.69 8.14
N ILE A 327 9.01 19.48 7.08
CA ILE A 327 9.01 20.94 7.13
C ILE A 327 7.61 21.47 6.82
N ILE A 328 7.08 22.29 7.73
CA ILE A 328 5.78 22.96 7.57
C ILE A 328 6.00 24.45 7.67
N LYS A 329 5.44 25.20 6.71
CA LYS A 329 5.54 26.65 6.65
C LYS A 329 4.17 27.27 6.92
N VAL A 330 4.17 28.31 7.75
CA VAL A 330 3.01 29.16 7.98
C VAL A 330 3.37 30.58 7.58
N THR A 331 2.60 31.17 6.66
CA THR A 331 2.87 32.49 6.07
C THR A 331 1.84 33.53 6.46
N ASP A 332 2.32 34.75 6.66
CA ASP A 332 1.50 35.97 6.67
C ASP A 332 1.74 36.74 5.37
N ASP A 333 0.87 36.54 4.39
CA ASP A 333 0.92 37.24 3.10
C ASP A 333 -0.23 38.25 2.93
N GLN A 334 -1.09 38.41 3.94
CA GLN A 334 -2.26 39.27 3.88
C GLN A 334 -2.04 40.58 4.65
N GLY A 335 -2.30 41.71 4.00
CA GLY A 335 -2.34 43.00 4.67
C GLY A 335 -3.54 43.12 5.62
N PRO A 336 -3.50 44.05 6.60
CA PRO A 336 -4.62 44.26 7.52
C PRO A 336 -5.88 44.74 6.78
N ALA A 337 -7.02 44.15 7.11
CA ALA A 337 -8.31 44.60 6.59
C ALA A 337 -8.73 45.92 7.25
N ILE A 338 -8.92 46.97 6.45
CA ILE A 338 -9.42 48.27 6.92
C ILE A 338 -10.92 48.36 6.61
N SER A 339 -11.76 48.47 7.65
CA SER A 339 -13.15 48.89 7.51
C SER A 339 -13.23 50.40 7.74
N CYS A 340 -13.41 51.16 6.66
CA CYS A 340 -13.59 52.60 6.77
C CYS A 340 -14.98 52.92 7.36
N PRO A 341 -15.09 53.91 8.27
CA PRO A 341 -16.39 54.36 8.76
C PRO A 341 -17.27 54.87 7.60
N ALA A 342 -18.59 54.73 7.74
CA ALA A 342 -19.53 55.24 6.76
C ALA A 342 -19.31 56.74 6.52
N ASN A 343 -19.44 57.18 5.26
CA ASN A 343 -19.31 58.59 4.91
C ASN A 343 -20.25 59.44 5.77
N LEU A 344 -19.69 60.45 6.44
CA LEU A 344 -20.49 61.45 7.14
C LEU A 344 -21.22 62.30 6.08
N THR A 345 -22.54 62.23 6.04
CA THR A 345 -23.35 63.17 5.25
C THR A 345 -23.57 64.40 6.13
N VAL A 346 -23.00 65.54 5.74
CA VAL A 346 -23.18 66.84 6.44
C VAL A 346 -24.27 67.64 5.75
#